data_AF-A0A3C0QJM0-F1
#
_entry.id   AF-A0A3C0QJM0-F1
#
_cell.length_a   1.000
_cell.length_b   1.000
_cell.length_c   1.000
_cell.angle_alpha   90.00
_cell.angle_beta   90.00
_cell.angle_gamma   90.00
#
_symmetry.space_group_name_H-M   'P 1'
#
loop_
_entity.id
_entity.type
_entity.pdbx_description
1 polymer ?
#
loop_
_entity_poly.entity_id
_entity_poly.type
_entity_poly.pdbx_seq_one_letter_code
_entity_poly.pdbx_strand_id
1 'polypeptide(L)'
;LSIMKKKNKPLSELAEVMEVFPQVLVNIDVKSKPPIEDQQEIMDAISEVERSLANKGRVLVRYSGTQSMCRVMIEGPTQKETEKYAGLIADVVRDKLG
;
A
#
# COMPACT_ATOMS: atom_id res chain seq x y z
N LEU A 1 13.41 -9.68 -23.36
CA LEU A 1 14.07 -9.33 -24.64
C LEU A 1 13.25 -9.68 -25.89
N SER A 2 12.56 -10.83 -25.96
CA SER A 2 11.83 -11.25 -27.17
C SER A 2 10.75 -10.27 -27.64
N ILE A 3 10.07 -9.56 -26.73
CA ILE A 3 9.04 -8.56 -27.09
C ILE A 3 9.66 -7.30 -27.68
N MET A 4 10.73 -6.77 -27.07
CA MET A 4 11.49 -5.63 -27.61
C MET A 4 12.04 -5.93 -29.02
N LYS A 5 12.57 -7.14 -29.23
CA LYS A 5 13.04 -7.59 -30.54
C LYS A 5 11.91 -7.73 -31.57
N LYS A 6 10.77 -8.31 -31.18
CA LYS A 6 9.60 -8.47 -32.08
C LYS A 6 8.95 -7.13 -32.45
N LYS A 7 8.94 -6.17 -31.54
CA LYS A 7 8.31 -4.84 -31.73
C LYS A 7 9.29 -3.78 -32.23
N ASN A 8 10.60 -4.09 -32.24
CA ASN A 8 11.69 -3.17 -32.55
C ASN A 8 11.61 -1.83 -31.81
N LYS A 9 11.23 -1.88 -30.53
CA LYS A 9 11.06 -0.71 -29.65
C LYS A 9 11.88 -0.87 -28.36
N PRO A 10 12.46 0.21 -27.82
CA PRO A 10 13.14 0.19 -26.54
C PRO A 10 12.15 -0.06 -25.40
N LEU A 11 12.65 -0.55 -24.25
CA LEU A 11 11.82 -0.86 -23.08
C LEU A 11 11.10 0.37 -22.53
N SER A 12 11.73 1.54 -22.62
CA SER A 12 11.14 2.83 -22.21
C SER A 12 9.82 3.10 -22.92
N GLU A 13 9.76 2.90 -24.24
CA GLU A 13 8.56 3.11 -25.06
C GLU A 13 7.47 2.05 -24.78
N LEU A 14 7.87 0.83 -24.42
CA LEU A 14 6.92 -0.22 -24.02
C LEU A 14 6.36 0.02 -22.61
N ALA A 15 7.06 0.76 -21.75
CA ALA A 15 6.64 1.07 -20.39
C ALA A 15 5.68 2.28 -20.32
N GLU A 16 5.66 3.14 -21.34
CA GLU A 16 4.78 4.32 -21.43
C GLU A 16 3.27 4.00 -21.46
N VAL A 17 2.90 2.73 -21.64
CA VAL A 17 1.50 2.27 -21.65
C VAL A 17 0.89 2.25 -20.23
N MET A 18 1.71 2.40 -19.19
CA MET A 18 1.32 2.34 -17.79
C MET A 18 1.47 3.72 -17.13
N GLU A 19 0.39 4.22 -16.52
CA GLU A 19 0.48 5.34 -15.58
C GLU A 19 1.04 4.85 -14.24
N VAL A 20 2.15 5.44 -13.80
CA VAL A 20 2.76 5.13 -12.51
C VAL A 20 2.10 5.99 -11.43
N PHE A 21 1.31 5.37 -10.58
CA PHE A 21 0.77 6.03 -9.39
C PHE A 21 1.81 6.06 -8.26
N PRO A 22 1.91 7.18 -7.52
CA PRO A 22 2.64 7.22 -6.26
C PRO A 22 2.21 6.10 -5.30
N GLN A 23 3.18 5.32 -4.83
CA GLN A 23 3.00 4.23 -3.88
C GLN A 23 3.87 4.49 -2.65
N VAL A 24 3.30 4.27 -1.46
CA VAL A 24 4.01 4.33 -0.18
C VAL A 24 3.87 2.99 0.53
N LEU A 25 4.98 2.48 1.04
CA LEU A 25 5.04 1.27 1.85
C LEU A 25 5.62 1.58 3.22
N VAL A 26 4.85 1.36 4.26
CA VAL A 26 5.27 1.51 5.66
C VAL A 26 5.33 0.13 6.30
N ASN A 27 6.48 -0.17 6.92
CA ASN A 27 6.66 -1.38 7.71
C ASN A 27 6.58 -1.00 9.20
N ILE A 28 5.64 -1.59 9.93
CA ILE A 28 5.46 -1.39 11.37
C ILE A 28 5.82 -2.68 12.09
N ASP A 29 6.72 -2.61 13.06
CA ASP A 29 7.00 -3.74 13.95
C ASP A 29 5.79 -4.01 14.85
N VAL A 30 5.42 -5.28 15.01
CA VAL A 30 4.26 -5.70 15.80
C VAL A 30 4.64 -6.81 16.78
N LYS A 31 4.11 -6.74 18.00
CA LYS A 31 4.32 -7.76 19.06
C LYS A 31 3.51 -9.02 18.81
N SER A 32 2.34 -8.88 18.18
CA SER A 32 1.43 -9.99 17.90
C SER A 32 0.79 -9.84 16.52
N LYS A 33 0.26 -10.94 15.98
CA LYS A 33 -0.38 -11.00 14.65
C LYS A 33 -1.83 -11.52 14.75
N PRO A 34 -2.72 -10.86 15.51
CA PRO A 34 -4.14 -11.20 15.47
C PRO A 34 -4.69 -10.93 14.06
N PRO A 35 -5.75 -11.62 13.61
CA PRO A 35 -6.40 -11.29 12.34
C PRO A 35 -6.74 -9.80 12.29
N ILE A 36 -6.34 -9.12 11.20
CA ILE A 36 -6.55 -7.66 11.05
C ILE A 36 -8.06 -7.35 11.03
N GLU A 37 -8.85 -8.26 10.46
CA GLU A 37 -10.31 -8.18 10.36
C GLU A 37 -10.99 -8.10 11.75
N ASP A 38 -10.37 -8.64 12.80
CA ASP A 38 -10.89 -8.59 14.16
C ASP A 38 -10.53 -7.28 14.88
N GLN A 39 -9.65 -6.46 14.29
CA GLN A 39 -9.18 -5.20 14.88
C GLN A 39 -10.03 -4.03 14.36
N GLN A 40 -11.17 -3.79 15.01
CA GLN A 40 -12.15 -2.78 14.58
C GLN A 40 -11.52 -1.41 14.28
N GLU A 41 -10.63 -0.92 15.15
CA GLU A 41 -9.99 0.39 14.97
C GLU A 41 -9.06 0.45 13.74
N ILE A 42 -8.36 -0.65 13.43
CA ILE A 42 -7.53 -0.74 12.22
C ILE A 42 -8.45 -0.79 10.98
N MET A 43 -9.52 -1.59 11.05
CA MET A 43 -10.51 -1.70 9.97
C MET A 43 -11.24 -0.40 9.69
N ASP A 44 -11.55 0.39 10.72
CA ASP A 44 -12.16 1.71 10.60
C ASP A 44 -11.23 2.68 9.89
N ALA A 45 -9.95 2.71 10.28
CA ALA A 45 -8.92 3.53 9.64
C ALA A 45 -8.72 3.14 8.17
N ILE A 46 -8.67 1.83 7.87
CA ILE A 46 -8.61 1.32 6.48
C ILE A 46 -9.83 1.79 5.69
N SER A 47 -11.03 1.63 6.24
CA SER A 47 -12.29 1.99 5.58
C SER A 47 -12.44 3.50 5.35
N GLU A 48 -11.92 4.34 6.25
CA GLU A 48 -11.88 5.79 6.08
C GLU A 48 -10.96 6.19 4.92
N VAL A 49 -9.76 5.59 4.86
CA VAL A 49 -8.79 5.85 3.81
C VAL A 49 -9.28 5.33 2.46
N GLU A 50 -9.85 4.12 2.40
CA GLU A 50 -10.43 3.56 1.18
C GLU A 50 -11.56 4.44 0.63
N ARG A 51 -12.44 4.96 1.50
CA ARG A 51 -13.46 5.94 1.10
C ARG A 51 -12.86 7.23 0.56
N SER A 52 -11.77 7.70 1.15
CA SER A 52 -11.07 8.92 0.72
C SER A 52 -10.37 8.74 -0.63
N LEU A 53 -9.81 7.56 -0.90
CA LEU A 53 -9.17 7.21 -2.16
C LEU A 53 -10.16 6.83 -3.26
N ALA A 54 -11.36 6.37 -2.89
CA ALA A 54 -12.41 5.91 -3.80
C ALA A 54 -11.84 4.99 -4.90
N ASN A 55 -11.99 5.34 -6.17
CA ASN A 55 -11.50 4.56 -7.31
C ASN A 55 -10.11 5.01 -7.81
N LYS A 56 -9.43 5.91 -7.08
CA LYS A 56 -8.17 6.53 -7.50
C LYS A 56 -6.95 5.96 -6.78
N GLY A 57 -7.14 4.92 -5.97
CA GLY A 57 -6.08 4.36 -5.16
C GLY A 57 -6.41 2.96 -4.65
N ARG A 58 -5.45 2.39 -3.91
CA ARG A 58 -5.57 1.06 -3.30
C ARG A 58 -4.91 1.08 -1.93
N VAL A 59 -5.52 0.39 -0.98
CA VAL A 59 -4.97 0.14 0.35
C VAL A 59 -4.72 -1.36 0.47
N LEU A 60 -3.55 -1.74 1.00
CA LEU A 60 -3.20 -3.12 1.30
C LEU A 60 -2.52 -3.17 2.66
N VAL A 61 -3.18 -3.79 3.62
CA VAL A 61 -2.62 -4.05 4.95
C VAL A 61 -2.47 -5.55 5.15
N ARG A 62 -1.25 -5.99 5.48
CA ARG A 62 -0.97 -7.42 5.72
C ARG A 62 0.21 -7.63 6.64
N TYR A 63 0.24 -8.75 7.34
CA TYR A 63 1.45 -9.17 8.04
C TYR A 63 2.53 -9.71 7.09
N SER A 64 3.78 -9.58 7.51
CA SER A 64 4.88 -10.36 6.93
C SER A 64 4.78 -11.82 7.39
N GLY A 65 4.99 -12.75 6.46
CA GLY A 65 5.01 -14.19 6.77
C GLY A 65 6.29 -14.62 7.51
N THR A 66 7.39 -13.89 7.35
CA THR A 66 8.71 -14.27 7.89
C THR A 66 9.20 -13.36 9.02
N GLN A 67 8.63 -12.17 9.16
CA GLN A 67 9.06 -11.15 10.14
C GLN A 67 7.89 -10.71 11.00
N SER A 68 8.15 -10.25 12.24
CA SER A 68 7.13 -9.69 13.14
C SER A 68 6.80 -8.24 12.77
N MET A 69 6.29 -8.05 11.56
CA MET A 69 5.91 -6.73 11.04
C MET A 69 4.55 -6.78 10.33
N CYS A 70 3.83 -5.68 10.41
CA CYS A 70 2.69 -5.35 9.58
C CYS A 70 3.12 -4.39 8.47
N ARG A 71 2.67 -4.64 7.25
CA ARG A 71 2.97 -3.85 6.06
C ARG A 71 1.71 -3.12 5.64
N VAL A 72 1.80 -1.80 5.60
CA VAL A 72 0.76 -0.91 5.11
C VAL A 72 1.24 -0.32 3.79
N MET A 73 0.58 -0.68 2.70
CA MET A 73 0.86 -0.19 1.38
C MET A 73 -0.32 0.61 0.87
N ILE A 74 -0.06 1.81 0.38
CA ILE A 74 -1.08 2.66 -0.23
C ILE A 74 -0.60 3.11 -1.60
N GLU A 75 -1.49 3.10 -2.56
CA GLU A 75 -1.34 3.69 -3.88
C GLU A 75 -2.40 4.77 -4.05
N GLY A 76 -2.04 5.91 -4.63
CA GLY A 76 -2.97 7.04 -4.78
C GLY A 76 -2.52 8.04 -5.85
N PRO A 77 -3.35 9.05 -6.14
CA PRO A 77 -3.12 9.98 -7.24
C PRO A 77 -1.96 10.96 -6.96
N THR A 78 -1.70 11.29 -5.69
CA THR A 78 -0.63 12.21 -5.30
C THR A 78 0.19 11.63 -4.16
N GLN A 79 1.52 11.85 -4.20
CA GLN A 79 2.41 11.33 -3.17
C GLN A 79 2.06 11.85 -1.77
N LYS A 80 1.67 13.13 -1.66
CA LYS A 80 1.30 13.74 -0.38
C LYS A 80 0.08 13.08 0.27
N GLU A 81 -0.93 12.72 -0.52
CA GLU A 81 -2.10 11.99 -0.01
C GLU A 81 -1.72 10.57 0.39
N THR A 82 -0.96 9.88 -0.45
CA THR A 82 -0.50 8.51 -0.17
C THR A 82 0.31 8.43 1.13
N GLU A 83 1.23 9.37 1.35
CA GLU A 83 2.03 9.45 2.58
C GLU A 83 1.17 9.76 3.81
N LYS A 84 0.24 10.73 3.69
CA LYS A 84 -0.68 11.09 4.77
C LYS A 84 -1.51 9.88 5.20
N TYR A 85 -2.14 9.21 4.24
CA TYR A 85 -3.00 8.05 4.52
C TYR A 85 -2.21 6.87 5.06
N ALA A 86 -0.99 6.64 4.55
CA ALA A 86 -0.14 5.56 5.02
C ALA A 86 0.27 5.80 6.47
N GLY A 87 0.57 7.05 6.83
CA GLY A 87 0.85 7.47 8.21
C GLY A 87 -0.34 7.20 9.14
N LEU A 88 -1.55 7.62 8.76
CA LEU A 88 -2.76 7.43 9.59
C LEU A 88 -2.98 5.96 9.95
N ILE A 89 -2.93 5.06 8.97
CA ILE A 89 -3.10 3.62 9.23
C ILE A 89 -1.91 3.07 10.03
N ALA A 90 -0.68 3.48 9.69
CA ALA A 90 0.51 3.02 10.39
C ALA A 90 0.52 3.40 11.88
N ASP A 91 0.02 4.58 12.23
CA ASP A 91 -0.07 5.04 13.61
C ASP A 91 -1.07 4.20 14.41
N VAL A 92 -2.26 3.94 13.87
CA VAL A 92 -3.26 3.05 14.51
C VAL A 92 -2.72 1.63 14.67
N VAL A 93 -2.02 1.10 13.66
CA VAL A 93 -1.38 -0.22 13.73
C VAL A 93 -0.31 -0.25 14.82
N ARG A 94 0.51 0.81 14.95
CA ARG A 94 1.54 0.90 15.98
C ARG A 94 0.94 0.95 17.38
N ASP A 95 -0.16 1.67 17.55
CA ASP A 95 -0.82 1.81 18.85
C ASP A 95 -1.53 0.52 19.30
N LYS A 96 -2.08 -0.27 18.36
CA LYS A 96 -2.83 -1.49 18.67
C LYS A 96 -1.98 -2.75 18.72
N LEU A 97 -0.97 -2.84 17.86
CA LEU A 97 -0.20 -4.07 17.65
C LEU A 97 1.29 -3.96 18.02
N GLY A 98 1.79 -2.73 18.23
CA GLY A 98 3.18 -2.45 18.60
C GLY A 98 3.54 -2.74 20.04
#